data_AF-A0A929QHG0-F1
#
_entry.id   AF-A0A929QHG0-F1
#
_cell.length_a   1.000
_cell.length_b   1.000
_cell.length_c   1.000
_cell.angle_alpha   90.00
_cell.angle_beta   90.00
_cell.angle_gamma   90.00
#
_symmetry.space_group_name_H-M   'P 1'
#
loop_
_entity.id
_entity.type
_entity.pdbx_description
1 polymer ?
#
loop_
_entity_poly.entity_id
_entity_poly.type
_entity_poly.pdbx_seq_one_letter_code
_entity_poly.pdbx_strand_id
1 'polypeptide(L)' 'MSNSKSLFLELISILRIRAENFNLATQRLLDKKLENLRSRLLSEEHPVDKVQDFINKIKSARNAEDLLKIIEDFFKELE' A
#
# COMPACT_ATOMS: atom_id res chain seq x y z
N MET A 1 -7.96 5.74 -18.66
CA MET A 1 -6.74 4.89 -18.63
C MET A 1 -5.68 5.45 -17.67
N SER A 2 -6.04 5.96 -16.48
CA SER A 2 -5.13 6.79 -15.66
C SER A 2 -5.05 6.45 -14.15
N ASN A 3 -5.98 5.70 -13.55
CA ASN A 3 -5.98 5.46 -12.09
C ASN A 3 -5.13 4.25 -11.68
N SER A 4 -5.27 3.11 -12.36
CA SER A 4 -4.54 1.87 -12.01
C SER A 4 -3.01 2.02 -12.12
N LYS A 5 -2.53 2.80 -13.11
CA LYS A 5 -1.09 3.08 -13.26
C LYS A 5 -0.54 3.92 -12.11
N SER A 6 -1.29 4.92 -11.66
CA SER A 6 -0.91 5.71 -10.49
C SER A 6 -0.94 4.86 -9.21
N LEU A 7 -1.89 3.92 -9.10
CA LEU A 7 -2.01 3.04 -7.92
C LEU A 7 -0.77 2.16 -7.82
N PHE A 8 -0.40 1.55 -8.94
CA PHE A 8 0.76 0.70 -9.07
C PHE A 8 2.06 1.41 -8.70
N LEU A 9 2.27 2.65 -9.16
CA LEU A 9 3.47 3.43 -8.82
C LEU A 9 3.57 3.75 -7.32
N GLU A 10 2.44 4.02 -6.66
CA GLU A 10 2.41 4.25 -5.21
C GLU A 10 2.75 2.97 -4.44
N LEU A 11 2.24 1.82 -4.87
CA LEU A 11 2.50 0.52 -4.24
C LEU A 11 3.96 0.08 -4.41
N ILE A 12 4.58 0.34 -5.57
CA ILE A 12 6.03 0.15 -5.76
C ILE A 12 6.83 1.06 -4.82
N SER A 13 6.40 2.31 -4.65
CA SER A 13 7.06 3.23 -3.72
C SER A 13 7.03 2.69 -2.29
N ILE A 14 5.92 2.10 -1.87
CA ILE A 14 5.76 1.46 -0.54
C ILE A 14 6.68 0.24 -0.40
N LEU A 15 6.74 -0.62 -1.41
CA LEU A 15 7.66 -1.76 -1.46
C LEU A 15 9.12 -1.34 -1.30
N ARG A 16 9.54 -0.28 -2.01
CA ARG A 16 10.91 0.23 -1.95
C ARG A 16 11.27 0.76 -0.56
N ILE A 17 10.38 1.56 0.04
CA ILE A 17 10.58 2.09 1.39
C ILE A 17 10.70 0.96 2.42
N ARG A 18 9.94 -0.13 2.24
CA ARG A 18 10.01 -1.27 3.17
C ARG A 18 11.26 -2.11 3.00
N ALA A 19 11.79 -2.21 1.77
CA ALA A 19 13.04 -2.92 1.48
C ALA A 19 14.29 -2.14 1.93
N GLU A 20 14.24 -0.81 1.90
CA GLU A 20 15.32 0.08 2.35
C GLU A 20 15.31 0.22 3.88
N ASN A 21 15.97 -0.71 4.59
CA ASN A 21 16.33 -0.68 6.02
C ASN A 21 15.43 0.13 6.97
N PHE A 22 14.65 -0.61 7.77
CA PHE A 22 13.69 -0.17 8.78
C PHE A 22 14.32 0.77 9.83
N ASN A 23 14.37 2.06 9.52
CA ASN A 23 14.72 3.12 10.46
C ASN A 23 13.53 4.07 10.66
N LEU A 24 13.57 4.89 11.70
CA LEU A 24 12.46 5.78 12.06
C LEU A 24 12.02 6.72 10.91
N ALA A 25 12.97 7.16 10.07
CA ALA A 25 12.68 8.03 8.92
C ALA A 25 11.92 7.29 7.82
N THR A 26 12.33 6.06 7.49
CA THR A 26 11.63 5.20 6.52
C THR A 26 10.22 4.83 7.01
N GLN A 27 10.04 4.63 8.31
CA GLN A 27 8.73 4.34 8.89
C GLN A 27 7.76 5.55 8.77
N ARG A 28 8.21 6.77 9.07
CA ARG A 28 7.38 7.98 8.87
C ARG A 28 7.03 8.21 7.41
N LEU A 29 7.98 7.95 6.51
CA LEU A 29 7.74 8.05 5.06
C LEU A 29 6.71 7.02 4.59
N LEU A 30 6.80 5.78 5.10
CA LEU A 30 5.83 4.72 4.84
C LEU A 30 4.43 5.13 5.34
N ASP A 31 4.30 5.60 6.57
CA ASP A 31 3.01 6.03 7.12
C ASP A 31 2.36 7.13 6.28
N LYS A 32 3.14 8.13 5.85
CA LYS A 32 2.66 9.20 4.96
C LYS A 32 2.20 8.65 3.60
N LYS A 33 2.94 7.70 3.02
CA LYS A 33 2.56 7.07 1.75
C LYS A 33 1.27 6.25 1.89
N LEU A 34 1.11 5.54 3.00
CA LEU A 34 -0.10 4.77 3.29
C LEU A 34 -1.32 5.65 3.49
N GLU A 35 -1.16 6.82 4.12
CA GLU A 35 -2.27 7.77 4.31
C GLU A 35 -2.76 8.38 2.98
N ASN A 36 -1.81 8.72 2.09
CA ASN A 36 -2.14 9.16 0.74
C ASN A 36 -2.86 8.07 -0.05
N LEU A 37 -2.33 6.85 -0.03
CA LEU A 37 -2.91 5.68 -0.68
C LEU A 37 -4.32 5.40 -0.16
N ARG A 38 -4.52 5.43 1.16
CA ARG A 38 -5.84 5.28 1.78
C ARG A 38 -6.83 6.32 1.26
N SER A 39 -6.45 7.60 1.29
CA SER A 39 -7.31 8.70 0.84
C SER A 39 -7.70 8.54 -0.63
N ARG A 40 -6.77 8.05 -1.45
CA ARG A 40 -7.01 7.81 -2.87
C ARG A 40 -7.93 6.62 -3.12
N LEU A 41 -7.70 5.50 -2.44
CA LEU A 41 -8.58 4.33 -2.56
C LEU A 41 -10.01 4.66 -2.13
N LEU A 42 -10.19 5.45 -1.07
CA LEU A 42 -11.51 5.92 -0.65
C LEU A 42 -12.14 6.87 -1.68
N SER A 43 -11.34 7.70 -2.34
CA SER A 43 -11.82 8.60 -3.41
C SER A 43 -12.21 7.84 -4.69
N GLU A 44 -11.63 6.67 -4.91
CA GLU A 44 -11.96 5.74 -5.99
C GLU A 44 -13.15 4.81 -5.65
N GLU A 45 -13.91 5.12 -4.60
CA GLU A 45 -15.11 4.38 -4.13
C GLU A 45 -14.84 2.93 -3.70
N HIS A 46 -13.59 2.58 -3.37
CA HIS A 46 -13.29 1.27 -2.79
C HIS A 46 -13.91 1.13 -1.40
N PRO A 47 -14.42 -0.07 -1.02
CA PRO A 47 -15.04 -0.29 0.28
C PRO A 47 -14.11 0.06 1.45
N VAL A 48 -14.61 0.87 2.39
CA VAL A 48 -13.82 1.41 3.52
C VAL A 48 -13.16 0.30 4.34
N ASP A 49 -13.89 -0.78 4.58
CA ASP A 49 -13.45 -1.98 5.28
C ASP A 49 -12.29 -2.67 4.55
N LYS A 50 -12.40 -2.86 3.24
CA LYS A 50 -11.32 -3.43 2.41
C LYS A 50 -10.08 -2.54 2.41
N VAL A 51 -10.26 -1.22 2.27
CA VAL A 51 -9.15 -0.27 2.31
C VAL A 51 -8.46 -0.29 3.68
N GLN A 52 -9.23 -0.32 4.77
CA GLN A 52 -8.67 -0.35 6.11
C GLN A 52 -7.92 -1.66 6.39
N ASP A 53 -8.47 -2.80 5.97
CA ASP A 53 -7.82 -4.10 6.08
C ASP A 53 -6.51 -4.16 5.27
N PHE A 54 -6.53 -3.66 4.04
CA PHE A 54 -5.34 -3.57 3.19
C PHE A 54 -4.22 -2.73 3.83
N ILE A 55 -4.55 -1.54 4.36
CA ILE A 55 -3.56 -0.68 5.03
C ILE A 55 -3.01 -1.36 6.29
N ASN A 56 -3.85 -2.05 7.06
CA ASN A 56 -3.43 -2.80 8.25
C ASN A 56 -2.47 -3.94 7.89
N LYS A 57 -2.79 -4.69 6.83
CA LYS A 57 -1.92 -5.74 6.29
C LYS A 57 -0.56 -5.18 5.90
N ILE A 58 -0.50 -4.08 5.15
CA ILE A 58 0.79 -3.44 4.78
C ILE A 58 1.60 -3.05 6.02
N LYS A 59 0.97 -2.46 7.04
CA LYS A 59 1.67 -2.10 8.30
C LYS A 59 2.21 -3.31 9.05
N SER A 60 1.52 -4.45 8.96
CA SER A 60 1.94 -5.71 9.58
C SER A 60 3.01 -6.47 8.79
N ALA A 61 3.30 -6.05 7.55
CA ALA A 61 4.22 -6.73 6.66
C ALA A 61 5.63 -6.81 7.29
N ARG A 62 6.13 -8.03 7.46
CA ARG A 62 7.41 -8.29 8.17
C ARG A 62 8.62 -8.15 7.26
N ASN A 63 8.42 -8.35 5.96
CA ASN A 63 9.48 -8.29 4.95
C ASN A 63 8.87 -7.86 3.59
N ALA A 64 9.73 -7.73 2.58
CA ALA A 64 9.31 -7.31 1.25
C ALA A 64 8.43 -8.37 0.54
N GLU A 65 8.62 -9.65 0.83
CA GLU A 65 7.84 -10.75 0.23
C GLU A 65 6.39 -10.77 0.74
N ASP A 66 6.21 -10.61 2.05
CA ASP A 66 4.91 -10.46 2.71
C ASP A 66 4.15 -9.26 2.15
N LEU A 67 4.85 -8.13 2.00
CA LEU A 67 4.28 -6.92 1.39
C LEU A 67 3.89 -7.13 -0.08
N LEU A 68 4.72 -7.82 -0.86
CA LEU A 68 4.42 -8.14 -2.27
C LEU A 68 3.13 -8.96 -2.36
N LYS A 69 3.00 -9.99 -1.52
CA LYS A 69 1.82 -10.85 -1.49
C LYS A 69 0.55 -10.08 -1.11
N ILE A 70 0.61 -9.20 -0.11
CA ILE A 70 -0.51 -8.34 0.28
C ILE A 70 -0.98 -7.47 -0.89
N ILE A 71 -0.03 -6.93 -1.67
CA ILE A 71 -0.32 -6.10 -2.84
C ILE A 71 -0.94 -6.93 -3.97
N GLU A 72 -0.40 -8.11 -4.27
CA GLU A 72 -0.93 -9.01 -5.28
C GLU A 72 -2.36 -9.46 -4.96
N ASP A 73 -2.61 -9.85 -3.70
CA ASP A 73 -3.93 -10.28 -3.25
C ASP A 73 -4.94 -9.13 -3.36
N PHE A 74 -4.54 -7.91 -3.01
CA PHE A 74 -5.39 -6.73 -3.19
C PHE A 74 -5.76 -6.49 -4.66
N PHE A 75 -4.80 -6.58 -5.59
CA PHE A 75 -5.09 -6.41 -7.02
C PHE A 75 -6.04 -7.48 -7.57
N LYS A 76 -5.88 -8.75 -7.15
CA LYS A 76 -6.80 -9.82 -7.54
C LYS A 76 -8.22 -9.60 -7.03
N GLU A 77 -8.38 -8.94 -5.89
CA GLU A 77 -9.70 -8.58 -5.37
C GLU A 77 -10.35 -7.37 -6.08
N LEU A 78 -9.57 -6.61 -6.86
CA LEU A 78 -10.05 -5.47 -7.65
C LEU A 78 -10.49 -5.85 -9.07
N GLU A 79 -10.06 -7.01 -9.58
CA GLU A 79 -10.53 -7.60 -10.85
C GLU A 79 -11.90 -8.26 -10.69
#